data_AF-A0AAV5W9T9-F1
#
_entry.id   AF-A0AAV5W9T9-F1
#
_cell.length_a   1.000
_cell.length_b   1.000
_cell.length_c   1.000
_cell.angle_alpha   90.00
_cell.angle_beta   90.00
_cell.angle_gamma   90.00
#
_symmetry.space_group_name_H-M   'P 1'
#
loop_
_entity.id
_entity.type
_entity.pdbx_description
1 polymer ?
#
loop_
_entity_poly.entity_id
_entity_poly.type
_entity_poly.pdbx_seq_one_letter_code
_entity_poly.pdbx_strand_id
1 'polypeptide(L)'
;SKAQLSSWILLLLIGPVLSFCLLPLFFPYFIIAHAISYVYIIVLVVRITVLDPAPALVRAKRKGGHRPQANPPKRGHIIQQGKCTLCEVQVSEPESKHCKRCNKCCEKFDHHCVWLNTCIGGRNYR
;
A
#
# COMPACT_ATOMS: atom_id res chain seq x y z
N SER A 1 7.16 9.44 -2.14
CA SER A 1 8.56 9.17 -2.56
C SER A 1 8.76 9.60 -4.02
N LYS A 2 9.99 9.76 -4.54
CA LYS A 2 10.21 10.08 -5.97
C LYS A 2 9.55 9.04 -6.88
N ALA A 3 9.74 7.76 -6.58
CA ALA A 3 9.11 6.65 -7.29
C ALA A 3 7.57 6.70 -7.29
N GLN A 4 6.96 7.10 -6.17
CA GLN A 4 5.51 7.26 -6.10
C GLN A 4 5.02 8.39 -6.99
N LEU A 5 5.69 9.54 -6.99
CA LEU A 5 5.35 10.64 -7.90
C LEU A 5 5.47 10.19 -9.36
N SER A 6 6.56 9.50 -9.72
CA SER A 6 6.74 8.93 -11.06
C SER A 6 5.62 7.96 -11.42
N SER A 7 5.19 7.09 -10.48
CA SER A 7 4.10 6.14 -10.70
C SER A 7 2.77 6.86 -11.00
N TRP A 8 2.45 7.93 -10.26
CA TRP A 8 1.24 8.72 -10.50
C TRP A 8 1.29 9.44 -11.84
N ILE A 9 2.43 10.04 -12.19
CA ILE A 9 2.62 10.71 -13.49
C ILE A 9 2.41 9.69 -14.62
N LEU A 10 3.05 8.52 -14.56
CA LEU A 10 2.89 7.48 -15.57
C LEU A 10 1.43 7.01 -15.67
N LEU A 11 0.77 6.73 -14.54
CA LEU A 11 -0.64 6.32 -14.52
C LEU A 11 -1.56 7.40 -15.14
N LEU A 12 -1.31 8.67 -14.83
CA LEU A 12 -2.08 9.81 -15.35
C LEU A 12 -1.87 10.06 -16.84
N LEU A 13 -0.73 9.67 -17.40
CA LEU A 13 -0.41 9.88 -18.81
C LEU A 13 -0.79 8.69 -19.70
N ILE A 14 -0.57 7.44 -19.25
CA ILE A 14 -0.74 6.25 -20.10
C ILE A 14 -2.19 6.08 -20.58
N GLY A 15 -3.18 6.20 -19.69
CA GLY A 15 -4.59 5.99 -20.04
C GLY A 15 -5.11 6.95 -21.10
N PRO A 16 -4.96 8.28 -20.91
CA PRO A 16 -5.36 9.28 -21.91
C PRO A 16 -4.61 9.16 -23.23
N VAL A 17 -3.30 8.88 -23.20
CA VAL A 17 -2.49 8.72 -24.42
C VAL A 17 -2.94 7.51 -25.23
N LEU A 18 -3.16 6.36 -24.58
CA LEU A 18 -3.70 5.17 -25.24
C LEU A 18 -5.09 5.44 -25.82
N SER A 19 -5.97 6.10 -25.08
CA SER A 19 -7.31 6.46 -25.56
C SER A 19 -7.26 7.38 -26.79
N PHE A 20 -6.39 8.40 -26.79
CA PHE A 20 -6.19 9.32 -27.92
C PHE A 20 -5.67 8.61 -29.18
N CYS A 21 -4.73 7.68 -29.05
CA CYS A 21 -4.23 6.90 -30.17
C CYS A 21 -5.27 5.95 -30.78
N LEU A 22 -6.24 5.49 -29.98
CA LEU A 22 -7.25 4.51 -30.39
C LEU A 22 -8.58 5.14 -30.83
N LEU A 23 -8.77 6.44 -30.61
CA LEU A 23 -9.95 7.23 -31.00
C LEU A 23 -10.39 7.07 -32.47
N PRO A 24 -9.51 7.03 -33.49
CA PRO A 24 -9.93 6.83 -34.87
C PRO A 24 -10.25 5.37 -35.23
N LEU A 25 -10.01 4.42 -34.32
CA LEU A 25 -10.16 2.98 -34.57
C LEU A 25 -11.41 2.36 -33.94
N PHE A 26 -12.03 3.00 -32.93
CA PHE A 26 -13.12 2.39 -32.16
C PHE A 26 -14.30 3.34 -31.91
N PHE A 27 -15.52 2.82 -32.12
CA PHE A 27 -16.82 3.47 -31.91
C PHE A 27 -17.02 3.95 -30.45
N PRO A 28 -17.91 4.94 -30.19
CA PRO A 28 -17.96 5.71 -28.92
C PRO A 28 -18.12 4.88 -27.65
N TYR A 29 -18.69 3.68 -27.73
CA TYR A 29 -18.83 2.77 -26.59
C TYR A 29 -17.48 2.32 -26.01
N PHE A 30 -16.46 2.13 -26.86
CA PHE A 30 -15.14 1.70 -26.42
C PHE A 30 -14.41 2.81 -25.65
N ILE A 31 -14.57 4.06 -26.08
CA ILE A 31 -14.01 5.23 -25.40
C ILE A 31 -14.62 5.38 -24.01
N ILE A 32 -15.95 5.23 -23.89
CA ILE A 32 -16.65 5.29 -22.61
C ILE A 32 -16.20 4.14 -21.69
N ALA A 33 -16.13 2.91 -22.22
CA ALA A 33 -15.69 1.74 -21.44
C ALA A 33 -14.24 1.91 -20.94
N HIS A 34 -13.33 2.44 -21.78
CA HIS A 34 -11.96 2.75 -21.37
C HIS A 34 -11.92 3.87 -20.33
N ALA A 35 -12.72 4.93 -20.48
CA ALA A 35 -12.78 6.00 -19.48
C ALA A 35 -13.23 5.46 -18.12
N ILE A 36 -14.26 4.61 -18.10
CA ILE A 36 -14.76 3.96 -16.88
C ILE A 36 -13.70 3.06 -16.26
N SER A 37 -13.07 2.18 -17.05
CA SER A 37 -12.02 1.28 -16.54
C SER A 37 -10.82 2.04 -15.99
N TYR A 38 -10.46 3.15 -16.62
CA TYR A 38 -9.38 4.02 -16.19
C TYR A 38 -9.68 4.71 -14.85
N VAL A 39 -10.88 5.30 -14.72
CA VAL A 39 -11.35 5.87 -13.44
C VAL A 39 -11.38 4.79 -12.36
N TYR A 40 -11.86 3.60 -12.68
CA TYR A 40 -11.88 2.47 -11.75
C TYR A 40 -10.48 2.09 -11.27
N ILE A 41 -9.49 2.00 -12.17
CA ILE A 41 -8.08 1.74 -11.82
C ILE A 41 -7.54 2.84 -10.90
N ILE A 42 -7.79 4.12 -11.20
CA ILE A 42 -7.36 5.23 -10.33
C ILE A 42 -7.97 5.06 -8.92
N VAL A 43 -9.27 4.79 -8.83
CA VAL A 43 -9.95 4.58 -7.55
C VAL A 43 -9.32 3.40 -6.79
N LEU A 44 -9.03 2.28 -7.45
CA LEU A 44 -8.36 1.13 -6.83
C LEU A 44 -6.97 1.50 -6.31
N VAL A 45 -6.13 2.16 -7.12
CA VAL A 45 -4.77 2.56 -6.73
C VAL A 45 -4.81 3.53 -5.55
N VAL A 46 -5.74 4.49 -5.57
CA VAL A 46 -5.97 5.41 -4.44
C VAL A 46 -6.35 4.60 -3.20
N ARG A 47 -7.34 3.71 -3.28
CA ARG A 47 -7.80 2.87 -2.16
C ARG A 47 -6.66 2.05 -1.56
N ILE A 48 -5.87 1.36 -2.37
CA ILE A 48 -4.73 0.54 -1.91
C ILE A 48 -3.69 1.42 -1.20
N THR A 49 -3.44 2.62 -1.73
CA THR A 49 -2.44 3.56 -1.20
C THR A 49 -2.86 4.17 0.14
N VAL A 50 -4.13 4.59 0.27
CA VAL A 50 -4.63 5.30 1.47
C VAL A 50 -5.02 4.36 2.60
N LEU A 51 -5.37 3.10 2.31
CA LEU A 51 -5.71 2.13 3.33
C LEU A 51 -4.46 1.72 4.10
N ASP A 52 -4.41 2.07 5.39
CA ASP A 52 -3.32 1.64 6.27
C ASP A 52 -3.37 0.12 6.49
N PRO A 53 -2.39 -0.68 6.02
CA PRO A 53 -2.36 -2.14 6.21
C PRO A 53 -2.02 -2.58 7.64
N ALA A 54 -1.73 -1.66 8.56
CA ALA A 54 -1.34 -2.00 9.91
C ALA A 54 -2.49 -2.68 10.70
N PRO A 55 -2.20 -3.62 11.62
CA PRO A 55 -3.17 -4.22 12.54
C PRO A 55 -4.00 -3.20 13.31
N ALA A 56 -5.20 -3.57 13.75
CA ALA A 56 -6.05 -2.68 14.56
C ALA A 56 -5.35 -2.18 15.83
N LEU A 57 -4.62 -3.06 16.51
CA LEU A 57 -3.85 -2.72 17.72
C LEU A 57 -2.74 -1.70 17.44
N VAL A 58 -2.02 -1.85 16.32
CA VAL A 58 -0.99 -0.88 15.91
C VAL A 58 -1.60 0.48 15.61
N ARG A 59 -2.72 0.52 14.88
CA ARG A 59 -3.42 1.77 14.57
C ARG A 59 -3.93 2.45 15.84
N ALA A 60 -4.50 1.69 16.77
CA ALA A 60 -4.98 2.21 18.06
C ALA A 60 -3.83 2.78 18.89
N LYS A 61 -2.71 2.06 19.01
CA LYS A 61 -1.53 2.51 19.76
C LYS A 61 -0.91 3.77 19.16
N ARG A 62 -0.87 3.86 17.83
CA ARG A 62 -0.41 5.06 17.11
C ARG A 62 -1.31 6.27 17.34
N LYS A 63 -2.64 6.08 17.40
CA LYS A 63 -3.59 7.15 17.79
C LYS A 63 -3.34 7.64 19.21
N GLY A 64 -2.92 6.75 20.12
CA GLY A 64 -2.47 7.08 21.47
C GLY A 64 -1.08 7.73 21.54
N GLY A 65 -0.47 8.10 20.41
CA GLY A 65 0.81 8.81 20.38
C GLY A 65 2.06 7.93 20.39
N HIS A 66 1.93 6.60 20.54
CA HIS A 66 3.08 5.71 20.48
C HIS A 66 3.69 5.68 19.08
N ARG A 67 5.02 5.86 19.02
CA ARG A 67 5.81 5.73 17.79
C ARG A 67 6.81 4.59 17.98
N PRO A 68 6.87 3.62 17.05
CA PRO A 68 7.80 2.51 17.17
C PRO A 68 9.25 2.99 17.16
N GLN A 69 10.10 2.33 17.95
CA GLN A 69 11.52 2.67 18.05
C GLN A 69 12.19 2.58 16.67
N ALA A 70 12.96 3.61 16.30
CA ALA A 70 13.62 3.69 14.99
C ALA A 70 14.79 2.71 14.82
N ASN A 71 15.35 2.23 15.93
CA ASN A 71 16.50 1.33 15.94
C ASN A 71 16.06 -0.10 16.24
N PRO A 72 15.89 -0.96 15.22
CA PRO A 72 15.67 -2.38 15.44
C PRO A 72 16.85 -3.01 16.19
N PRO A 73 16.61 -4.07 16.99
CA PRO A 73 17.69 -4.82 17.61
C PRO A 73 18.67 -5.33 16.53
N LYS A 74 19.98 -5.21 16.80
CA LYS A 74 21.04 -5.59 15.85
C LYS A 74 21.07 -7.09 15.54
N ARG A 75 20.46 -7.92 16.39
CA ARG A 75 20.33 -9.38 16.25
C ARG A 75 18.96 -9.82 16.78
N GLY A 76 18.38 -10.85 16.17
CA GLY A 76 17.09 -11.43 16.56
C GLY A 76 15.90 -10.94 15.73
N HIS A 77 14.84 -11.74 15.70
CA HIS A 77 13.60 -11.38 15.01
C HIS A 77 12.89 -10.23 15.74
N ILE A 78 12.31 -9.29 14.99
CA ILE A 78 11.53 -8.16 15.53
C ILE A 78 10.21 -8.64 16.16
N ILE A 79 9.66 -9.73 15.62
CA ILE A 79 8.46 -10.37 16.14
C ILE A 79 8.91 -11.65 16.85
N GLN A 80 8.63 -11.73 18.15
CA GLN A 80 8.98 -12.87 18.99
C GLN A 80 7.72 -13.30 19.74
N GLN A 81 7.39 -14.59 19.69
CA GLN A 81 6.20 -15.15 20.35
C GLN A 81 4.90 -14.37 20.00
N GLY A 82 4.76 -13.98 18.73
CA GLY A 82 3.61 -13.20 18.26
C GLY A 82 3.57 -11.75 18.74
N LYS A 83 4.61 -11.21 19.38
CA LYS A 83 4.68 -9.80 19.78
C LYS A 83 5.75 -9.06 19.00
N CYS A 84 5.41 -7.90 18.43
CA CYS A 84 6.42 -7.01 17.86
C CYS A 84 7.08 -6.22 18.97
N THR A 85 8.40 -6.28 19.07
CA THR A 85 9.18 -5.54 20.09
C THR A 85 9.27 -4.04 19.82
N LEU A 86 9.15 -3.62 18.55
CA LEU A 86 9.25 -2.19 18.17
C LEU A 86 7.92 -1.46 18.28
N CYS A 87 6.85 -2.06 17.79
CA CYS A 87 5.51 -1.53 17.93
C CYS A 87 4.90 -1.85 19.29
N GLU A 88 5.52 -2.77 20.05
CA GLU A 88 5.09 -3.22 21.37
C GLU A 88 3.59 -3.59 21.37
N VAL A 89 3.19 -4.37 20.37
CA VAL A 89 1.83 -4.90 20.22
C VAL A 89 1.88 -6.40 19.96
N GLN A 90 0.84 -7.11 20.39
CA GLN A 90 0.60 -8.46 19.93
C GLN A 90 0.16 -8.42 18.47
N VAL A 91 0.66 -9.38 17.71
CA VAL A 91 0.40 -9.58 16.29
C VAL A 91 -0.02 -11.03 16.14
N SER A 92 -1.33 -11.24 16.04
CA SER A 92 -1.97 -12.56 16.09
C SER A 92 -1.85 -13.35 14.78
N GLU A 93 -1.68 -12.65 13.65
CA GLU A 93 -1.60 -13.29 12.34
C GLU A 93 -0.18 -13.82 12.07
N PRO A 94 0.01 -15.13 11.77
CA PRO A 94 1.32 -15.77 11.60
C PRO A 94 2.19 -15.12 10.52
N GLU A 95 1.55 -14.56 9.49
CA GLU A 95 2.20 -13.95 8.33
C GLU A 95 2.52 -12.45 8.52
N SER A 96 2.35 -11.92 9.74
CA SER A 96 2.61 -10.51 9.98
C SER A 96 4.10 -10.20 10.06
N LYS A 97 4.50 -9.06 9.50
CA LYS A 97 5.88 -8.59 9.54
C LYS A 97 5.95 -7.10 9.91
N HIS A 98 7.04 -6.70 10.54
CA HIS A 98 7.35 -5.28 10.76
C HIS A 98 8.09 -4.72 9.54
N CYS A 99 7.49 -3.73 8.87
CA CYS A 99 8.17 -3.03 7.79
C CYS A 99 8.98 -1.87 8.35
N LYS A 100 10.32 -1.99 8.30
CA LYS A 100 11.24 -0.93 8.74
C LYS A 100 11.01 0.40 7.99
N ARG A 101 10.65 0.34 6.70
CA ARG A 101 10.45 1.53 5.86
C ARG A 101 9.18 2.31 6.21
N CYS A 102 8.10 1.61 6.55
CA CYS A 102 6.87 2.24 7.03
C CYS A 102 6.86 2.42 8.56
N ASN A 103 7.86 1.87 9.26
CA ASN A 103 7.97 1.79 10.72
C ASN A 103 6.67 1.34 11.39
N LYS A 104 6.09 0.23 10.90
CA LYS A 104 4.83 -0.35 11.43
C LYS A 104 4.72 -1.84 11.07
N CYS A 105 4.02 -2.60 11.91
CA CYS A 105 3.60 -3.96 11.53
C CYS A 105 2.47 -3.92 10.51
N CYS A 106 2.42 -4.93 9.65
CA CYS A 106 1.36 -5.17 8.68
C CYS A 106 0.92 -6.63 8.78
N GLU A 107 -0.40 -6.87 8.77
CA GLU A 107 -0.98 -8.23 8.77
C GLU A 107 -0.91 -8.85 7.38
N LYS A 108 -0.64 -10.16 7.31
CA LYS A 108 -0.44 -10.89 6.06
C LYS A 108 0.46 -10.12 5.11
N PHE A 109 1.65 -9.81 5.60
CA PHE A 109 2.57 -8.91 4.90
C PHE A 109 3.09 -9.62 3.65
N ASP A 110 2.87 -8.98 2.50
CA ASP A 110 3.47 -9.38 1.23
C ASP A 110 4.77 -8.59 1.03
N HIS A 111 4.66 -7.29 0.71
CA HIS A 111 5.82 -6.45 0.43
C HIS A 111 5.60 -4.97 0.78
N HIS A 112 6.69 -4.19 0.75
CA HIS A 112 6.60 -2.74 0.71
C HIS A 112 6.69 -2.27 -0.73
N CYS A 113 5.61 -1.73 -1.28
CA CYS A 113 5.60 -1.23 -2.64
C CYS A 113 6.20 0.18 -2.68
N VAL A 114 7.35 0.32 -3.34
CA VAL A 114 8.05 1.61 -3.48
C VAL A 114 7.27 2.59 -4.37
N TRP A 115 6.52 2.06 -5.34
CA TRP A 115 5.68 2.81 -6.27
C TRP A 115 4.41 3.35 -5.63
N LEU A 116 3.81 2.62 -4.67
CA LEU A 116 2.66 3.10 -3.91
C LEU A 116 3.08 3.79 -2.61
N ASN A 117 4.35 3.65 -2.22
CA ASN A 117 4.92 4.15 -0.97
C ASN A 117 4.15 3.70 0.27
N THR A 118 3.61 2.48 0.22
CA THR A 118 2.89 1.84 1.32
C THR A 118 3.20 0.34 1.34
N CYS A 119 2.91 -0.31 2.46
CA CYS A 119 2.96 -1.77 2.53
C CYS A 119 1.71 -2.36 1.88
N ILE A 120 1.89 -3.53 1.27
CA ILE A 120 0.83 -4.35 0.70
C ILE A 120 0.68 -5.57 1.59
N GLY A 121 -0.55 -5.85 1.99
CA GLY A 121 -0.88 -6.98 2.84
C GLY A 121 -2.38 -7.17 2.98
N GLY A 122 -2.80 -7.97 3.96
CA GLY A 122 -4.16 -8.51 4.00
C GLY A 122 -5.30 -7.49 4.10
N ARG A 123 -5.02 -6.22 4.40
CA ARG A 123 -6.04 -5.17 4.56
C ARG A 123 -6.22 -4.25 3.35
N ASN A 124 -5.18 -4.12 2.51
CA ASN A 124 -5.24 -3.32 1.29
C ASN A 124 -4.97 -4.16 0.03
N TYR A 125 -4.84 -5.47 0.18
CA TYR A 125 -4.70 -6.46 -0.87
C TYR A 125 -5.51 -7.71 -0.50
N ARG A 126 -6.83 -7.58 -0.68
CA ARG A 126 -7.86 -8.62 -0.67
C ARG A 126 -9.05 -8.18 -1.50
#